data_AF-A0A9E1L5P1-F1
#
_entry.id   AF-A0A9E1L5P1-F1
#
_cell.length_a   1.000
_cell.length_b   1.000
_cell.length_c   1.000
_cell.angle_alpha   90.00
_cell.angle_beta   90.00
_cell.angle_gamma   90.00
#
_symmetry.space_group_name_H-M   'P 1'
#
loop_
_entity.id
_entity.type
_entity.pdbx_description
1 polymer ?
#
loop_
_entity_poly.entity_id
_entity_poly.type
_entity_poly.pdbx_seq_one_letter_code
_entity_poly.pdbx_strand_id
1 'polypeptide(L)'
;MTTEEPNKEIEKIDEAKQEGIPTFVTPLQPIAKQVGEHVMTALEDKETVAVLTTITGSAAGQQVVSIPLTSEHLQQVHGLIEEIHISDEPERVPCVGFHCFLDNNEGEDNNND
;
A
#
# COMPACT_ATOMS: atom_id res chain seq x y z
N MET A 1 -29.06 -28.62 27.05
CA MET A 1 -28.71 -28.69 25.62
C MET A 1 -29.07 -27.36 25.02
N THR A 2 -28.06 -26.73 24.39
CA THR A 2 -28.08 -25.56 23.50
C THR A 2 -28.65 -24.25 24.04
N THR A 3 -27.71 -23.44 24.53
CA THR A 3 -27.73 -21.98 24.67
C THR A 3 -27.99 -21.29 23.34
N GLU A 4 -28.91 -20.33 23.35
CA GLU A 4 -29.20 -19.41 22.24
C GLU A 4 -28.03 -18.43 22.03
N GLU A 5 -27.48 -18.39 20.81
CA GLU A 5 -26.46 -17.43 20.41
C GLU A 5 -27.10 -16.06 20.12
N PRO A 6 -26.59 -14.93 20.65
CA PRO A 6 -27.10 -13.63 20.28
C PRO A 6 -26.52 -13.22 18.92
N ASN A 7 -27.44 -13.09 17.97
CA ASN A 7 -27.29 -12.46 16.66
C ASN A 7 -26.54 -11.12 16.78
N LYS A 8 -25.27 -11.08 16.32
CA LYS A 8 -24.49 -9.85 16.25
C LYS A 8 -24.80 -9.19 14.90
N GLU A 9 -25.55 -8.09 14.97
CA GLU A 9 -25.81 -7.18 13.87
C GLU A 9 -24.53 -6.94 13.07
N ILE A 10 -24.57 -7.31 11.79
CA ILE A 10 -23.60 -6.89 10.80
C ILE A 10 -23.89 -5.41 10.59
N GLU A 11 -23.12 -4.56 11.28
CA GLU A 11 -23.14 -3.12 11.06
C GLU A 11 -22.93 -2.86 9.57
N LYS A 12 -23.86 -2.11 9.00
CA LYS A 12 -23.89 -1.73 7.59
C LYS A 12 -22.52 -1.23 7.16
N ILE A 13 -21.99 -1.87 6.12
CA ILE A 13 -20.86 -1.38 5.35
C ILE A 13 -21.31 -0.03 4.79
N ASP A 14 -20.79 1.06 5.35
CA ASP A 14 -20.93 2.37 4.74
C ASP A 14 -20.15 2.33 3.43
N GLU A 15 -20.85 1.94 2.37
CA GLU A 15 -20.49 2.23 0.99
C GLU A 15 -20.52 3.75 0.83
N ALA A 16 -19.52 4.43 1.40
CA ALA A 16 -19.22 5.80 1.06
C ALA A 16 -18.87 5.80 -0.42
N LYS A 17 -19.87 6.10 -1.24
CA LYS A 17 -19.79 6.32 -2.68
C LYS A 17 -18.90 7.55 -2.94
N GLN A 18 -17.61 7.39 -2.70
CA GLN A 18 -16.58 8.27 -3.19
C GLN A 18 -16.35 7.87 -4.64
N GLU A 19 -16.41 8.81 -5.57
CA GLU A 19 -15.90 8.61 -6.92
C GLU A 19 -14.39 8.30 -6.80
N GLY A 20 -14.05 7.01 -6.74
CA GLY A 20 -12.71 6.56 -6.36
C GLY A 20 -12.60 5.03 -6.35
N ILE A 21 -11.36 4.56 -6.23
CA ILE A 21 -11.02 3.12 -6.23
C ILE A 21 -11.76 2.44 -5.05
N PRO A 22 -12.49 1.33 -5.29
CA PRO A 22 -13.21 0.63 -4.21
C PRO A 22 -12.24 0.34 -3.06
N THR A 23 -12.63 0.55 -1.80
CA THR A 23 -11.72 0.34 -0.66
C THR A 23 -12.49 -0.28 0.49
N PHE A 24 -11.95 -1.36 1.06
CA PHE A 24 -12.51 -2.05 2.21
C PHE A 24 -11.78 -1.63 3.48
N VAL A 25 -12.46 -0.92 4.37
CA VAL A 25 -11.90 -0.44 5.65
C VAL A 25 -12.63 -1.12 6.79
N THR A 26 -11.92 -1.87 7.62
CA THR A 26 -12.51 -2.54 8.79
C THR A 26 -11.60 -2.43 10.02
N PRO A 27 -12.15 -2.42 11.24
CA PRO A 27 -11.35 -2.43 12.47
C PRO A 27 -10.51 -3.71 12.56
N LEU A 28 -9.35 -3.65 13.22
CA LEU A 28 -8.46 -4.82 13.31
C LEU A 28 -9.12 -6.00 14.05
N GLN A 29 -9.26 -7.12 13.35
CA GLN A 29 -9.71 -8.44 13.82
C GLN A 29 -8.58 -9.48 13.57
N PRO A 30 -8.77 -10.78 13.85
CA PRO A 30 -7.76 -11.78 13.50
C PRO A 30 -7.40 -11.72 12.00
N ILE A 31 -6.18 -11.26 11.72
CA ILE A 31 -5.73 -10.78 10.41
C ILE A 31 -6.01 -11.80 9.30
N ALA A 32 -5.76 -13.08 9.54
CA ALA A 32 -5.93 -14.11 8.51
C ALA A 32 -7.39 -14.21 7.99
N LYS A 33 -8.38 -14.08 8.88
CA LYS A 33 -9.79 -14.17 8.49
C LYS A 33 -10.23 -12.92 7.74
N GLN A 34 -9.85 -11.76 8.27
CA GLN A 34 -10.22 -10.45 7.74
C GLN A 34 -9.61 -10.18 6.37
N VAL A 35 -8.32 -10.46 6.20
CA VAL A 35 -7.65 -10.35 4.89
C VAL A 35 -8.26 -11.35 3.90
N GLY A 36 -8.58 -12.56 4.34
CA GLY A 36 -9.27 -13.54 3.50
C GLY A 36 -10.61 -13.04 2.99
N GLU A 37 -11.46 -12.49 3.87
CA GLU A 37 -12.75 -11.90 3.50
C GLU A 37 -12.58 -10.73 2.53
N HIS A 38 -11.67 -9.79 2.82
CA HIS A 38 -11.40 -8.66 1.94
C HIS A 38 -10.92 -9.08 0.55
N VAL A 39 -10.02 -10.06 0.47
CA VAL A 39 -9.49 -10.56 -0.80
C VAL A 39 -10.59 -11.27 -1.59
N MET A 40 -11.40 -12.10 -0.95
CA MET A 40 -12.48 -12.81 -1.65
C MET A 40 -13.50 -11.83 -2.21
N THR A 41 -13.95 -10.86 -1.41
CA THR A 41 -14.89 -9.82 -1.85
C THR A 41 -14.30 -8.96 -2.97
N ALA A 42 -13.02 -8.60 -2.87
CA ALA A 42 -12.33 -7.83 -3.90
C ALA A 42 -12.22 -8.58 -5.25
N LEU A 43 -12.05 -9.91 -5.21
CA LEU A 43 -11.95 -10.76 -6.40
C LEU A 43 -13.32 -11.13 -7.01
N GLU A 44 -14.44 -10.78 -6.36
CA GLU A 44 -15.77 -10.90 -7.00
C GLU A 44 -15.92 -9.93 -8.18
N ASP A 45 -15.17 -8.83 -8.17
CA ASP A 45 -15.03 -7.95 -9.33
C ASP A 45 -14.08 -8.58 -10.37
N LYS A 46 -14.57 -8.67 -11.62
CA LYS A 46 -13.87 -9.30 -12.74
C LYS A 46 -12.65 -8.53 -13.20
N GLU A 47 -12.58 -7.23 -12.90
CA GLU A 47 -11.46 -6.38 -13.30
C GLU A 47 -10.32 -6.41 -12.29
N THR A 48 -10.57 -6.93 -11.07
CA THR A 48 -9.56 -7.06 -10.02
C THR A 48 -8.59 -8.18 -10.35
N VAL A 49 -7.29 -7.85 -10.34
CA VAL A 49 -6.20 -8.81 -10.54
C VAL A 49 -5.31 -8.96 -9.30
N ALA A 50 -5.34 -7.99 -8.39
CA ALA A 50 -4.59 -8.03 -7.14
C ALA A 50 -5.30 -7.21 -6.05
N VAL A 51 -4.91 -7.41 -4.78
CA VAL A 51 -5.45 -6.66 -3.64
C VAL A 51 -4.30 -6.16 -2.79
N LEU A 52 -4.16 -4.84 -2.68
CA LEU A 52 -3.21 -4.21 -1.77
C LEU A 52 -3.84 -4.12 -0.38
N THR A 53 -3.23 -4.76 0.61
CA THR A 53 -3.70 -4.72 1.99
C THR A 53 -2.67 -4.06 2.88
N THR A 54 -3.11 -3.08 3.68
CA THR A 54 -2.27 -2.37 4.63
C THR A 54 -2.98 -2.24 5.99
N ILE A 55 -2.18 -2.13 7.05
CA ILE A 55 -2.68 -1.85 8.40
C ILE A 55 -2.34 -0.40 8.70
N THR A 56 -3.35 0.41 8.96
CA THR A 56 -3.19 1.82 9.33
C THR A 56 -3.49 2.00 10.81
N GLY A 57 -2.81 2.97 11.44
CA GLY A 57 -3.11 3.41 12.80
C GLY A 57 -3.74 4.80 12.77
N SER A 58 -4.90 4.96 13.41
CA SER A 58 -5.57 6.25 13.57
C SER A 58 -5.86 6.55 15.04
N ALA A 59 -6.34 7.76 15.35
CA ALA A 59 -6.84 8.10 16.68
C ALA A 59 -8.01 7.20 17.13
N ALA A 60 -8.72 6.56 16.19
CA ALA A 60 -9.79 5.61 16.45
C ALA A 60 -9.32 4.15 16.60
N GLY A 61 -8.01 3.88 16.45
CA GLY A 61 -7.42 2.55 16.58
C GLY A 61 -6.79 2.02 15.28
N GLN A 62 -6.38 0.75 15.32
CA GLN A 62 -5.81 0.04 14.17
C GLN A 62 -6.92 -0.42 13.23
N GLN A 63 -6.71 -0.22 11.92
CA GLN A 63 -7.64 -0.57 10.87
C GLN A 63 -6.91 -1.36 9.79
N VAL A 64 -7.61 -2.30 9.16
CA VAL A 64 -7.14 -2.99 7.95
C VAL A 64 -7.83 -2.34 6.77
N VAL A 65 -7.02 -1.90 5.81
CA VAL A 65 -7.46 -1.27 4.58
C VAL A 65 -7.04 -2.18 3.42
N SER A 66 -8.00 -2.63 2.62
CA SER A 66 -7.74 -3.44 1.43
C SER A 66 -8.28 -2.75 0.18
N ILE A 67 -7.46 -2.66 -0.85
CA ILE A 67 -7.73 -1.95 -2.09
C ILE A 67 -7.57 -2.96 -3.25
N PRO A 68 -8.66 -3.33 -3.97
CA PRO A 68 -8.58 -4.05 -5.23
C PRO A 68 -7.86 -3.21 -6.28
N LEU A 69 -6.99 -3.86 -7.05
CA LEU A 69 -6.23 -3.26 -8.13
C LEU A 69 -6.63 -3.93 -9.45
N THR A 70 -6.85 -3.10 -10.46
CA THR A 70 -6.96 -3.55 -11.86
C THR A 70 -5.56 -3.76 -12.43
N SER A 71 -5.47 -4.35 -13.63
CA SER A 71 -4.18 -4.52 -14.32
C SER A 71 -3.46 -3.18 -14.54
N GLU A 72 -4.20 -2.11 -14.82
CA GLU A 72 -3.63 -0.77 -14.99
C GLU A 72 -3.06 -0.23 -13.67
N HIS A 73 -3.83 -0.29 -12.58
CA HIS A 73 -3.37 0.16 -11.27
C HIS A 73 -2.15 -0.64 -10.79
N LEU A 74 -2.11 -1.94 -11.07
CA LEU A 74 -0.96 -2.78 -10.73
C LEU A 74 0.30 -2.31 -11.47
N GLN A 75 0.21 -2.01 -12.77
CA GLN A 75 1.36 -1.51 -13.55
C GLN A 75 1.88 -0.18 -13.00
N GLN A 76 0.99 0.73 -12.62
CA GLN A 76 1.36 2.01 -12.01
C GLN A 76 2.09 1.81 -10.67
N VAL A 77 1.58 0.91 -9.81
CA VAL A 77 2.23 0.57 -8.54
C VAL A 77 3.62 -0.03 -8.77
N HIS A 78 3.77 -0.93 -9.75
CA HIS A 78 5.06 -1.51 -10.09
C HIS A 78 6.07 -0.45 -10.59
N GLY A 79 5.64 0.47 -11.45
CA GLY A 79 6.48 1.57 -11.92
C GLY A 79 6.98 2.45 -10.77
N LEU A 80 6.08 2.80 -9.84
CA LEU A 80 6.45 3.59 -8.67
C LEU A 80 7.44 2.86 -7.75
N ILE A 81 7.25 1.56 -7.52
CA ILE A 81 8.17 0.76 -6.70
C ILE A 81 9.56 0.69 -7.36
N GLU A 82 9.62 0.56 -8.68
CA GLU A 82 10.88 0.52 -9.42
C GLU A 82 11.61 1.88 -9.38
N GLU A 83 10.90 2.99 -9.56
CA GLU A 83 11.46 4.35 -9.43
C GLU A 83 12.04 4.59 -8.03
N ILE A 84 11.31 4.20 -6.99
CA ILE A 84 11.79 4.29 -5.60
C ILE A 84 13.04 3.43 -5.42
N HIS A 85 13.05 2.21 -5.94
CA HIS A 85 14.19 1.30 -5.80
C HIS A 85 15.46 1.87 -6.45
N ILE A 86 15.35 2.47 -7.63
CA ILE A 86 16.46 3.13 -8.32
C ILE A 86 16.97 4.34 -7.52
N SER A 87 16.05 5.12 -6.93
CA SER A 87 16.43 6.29 -6.13
C SER A 87 17.04 5.94 -4.76
N ASP A 88 16.69 4.79 -4.17
CA ASP A 88 17.11 4.38 -2.84
C ASP A 88 18.43 3.56 -2.87
N GLU A 89 18.94 3.20 -4.06
CA GLU A 89 20.28 2.65 -4.18
C GLU A 89 21.31 3.72 -3.76
N PRO A 90 22.08 3.50 -2.67
CA PRO A 90 23.03 4.49 -2.21
C PRO A 90 24.11 4.68 -3.27
N GLU A 91 24.43 5.94 -3.56
CA GLU A 91 25.52 6.28 -4.46
C GLU A 91 26.80 5.58 -4.00
N ARG A 92 27.36 4.74 -4.88
CA ARG A 92 28.54 3.94 -4.55
C ARG A 92 29.79 4.79 -4.69
N VAL A 93 30.12 5.50 -3.63
CA VAL A 93 31.36 6.29 -3.56
C VAL A 93 32.56 5.34 -3.44
N PRO A 94 33.51 5.34 -4.41
CA PRO A 94 34.69 4.50 -4.31
C PRO A 94 35.62 5.04 -3.23
N CYS A 95 35.87 4.23 -2.18
CA CYS A 95 36.75 4.58 -1.07
C CYS A 95 37.93 3.61 -0.96
N VAL A 96 39.09 4.13 -0.56
CA VAL A 96 40.30 3.36 -0.24
C VAL A 96 40.78 3.78 1.15
N GLY A 97 40.65 2.88 2.14
CA GLY A 97 40.96 3.20 3.54
C GLY A 97 39.98 4.24 4.10
N PHE A 98 40.50 5.40 4.53
CA PHE A 98 39.70 6.53 5.06
C PHE A 98 39.47 7.65 4.02
N HIS A 99 39.82 7.44 2.75
CA HIS A 99 39.65 8.43 1.69
C HIS A 99 38.59 7.98 0.69
N CYS A 100 37.62 8.84 0.41
CA CYS A 100 36.56 8.62 -0.57
C CYS A 100 36.71 9.63 -1.71
N PHE A 101 36.54 9.18 -2.95
CA PHE A 101 36.55 10.04 -4.11
C PHE A 101 35.14 10.58 -4.35
N LEU A 102 34.94 11.86 -4.06
CA LEU A 102 33.72 12.60 -4.38
C LEU A 102 33.97 13.31 -5.72
N ASP A 103 33.16 13.02 -6.72
CA ASP A 103 33.24 13.71 -8.01
C ASP A 103 32.53 15.07 -7.88
N ASN A 104 33.25 16.18 -8.02
CA ASN A 104 32.74 17.53 -7.78
C ASN A 104 31.94 18.11 -8.98
N ASN A 105 31.43 17.26 -9.87
CA ASN A 105 30.73 17.71 -11.08
C ASN A 105 29.29 18.21 -10.83
N GLU A 106 28.81 18.26 -9.59
CA GLU A 106 27.49 18.82 -9.25
C GLU A 106 27.49 20.35 -9.03
N GLY A 107 28.39 21.09 -9.70
CA GLY A 107 28.59 22.52 -9.45
C GLY A 107 28.85 23.44 -10.66
N GLU A 108 28.75 22.94 -11.90
CA GLU A 108 28.83 23.81 -13.09
C GLU A 108 27.43 24.11 -13.66
N ASP A 109 26.59 24.73 -12.83
CA ASP A 109 25.47 25.52 -13.35
C ASP A 109 26.03 26.77 -14.04
N ASN A 110 26.06 26.68 -15.36
CA ASN A 110 26.14 27.75 -16.36
C ASN A 110 25.93 29.18 -15.82
N ASN A 111 27.02 29.87 -15.49
CA ASN A 111 27.07 31.33 -15.55
C ASN A 111 27.90 31.73 -16.78
N ASN A 112 27.24 31.77 -17.94
CA ASN A 112 27.70 32.54 -19.09
C ASN A 112 27.23 33.98 -18.90
N ASP A 113 28.18 34.87 -18.61
CA ASP A 113 28.10 36.32 -18.87
C ASP A 113 28.92 36.61 -20.15
#